data_AF-A0A2N9JHB5-F1
#
_entry.id   AF-A0A2N9JHB5-F1
#
_cell.length_a   1.000
_cell.length_b   1.000
_cell.length_c   1.000
_cell.angle_alpha   90.00
_cell.angle_beta   90.00
_cell.angle_gamma   90.00
#
_symmetry.space_group_name_H-M   'P 1'
#
loop_
_entity.id
_entity.type
_entity.pdbx_description
1 polymer ?
#
loop_
_entity_poly.entity_id
_entity_poly.type
_entity_poly.pdbx_seq_one_letter_code
_entity_poly.pdbx_strand_id
1 'polypeptide(L)'
;MTPVMTPVRRLAGVTAALAACAAGGFLASTPAQAAEAAPAPDGCTISMRTPHVVGHYADGTKKVRYSVAAHCTAGHTIVIEDRRLEYDRIGHNDNTGFGAKALRFRTEGTVVVWWDARLPNTERGNEEVFHRARFKVTADGVTGKWSDWQRSKIASIAN
;
A
#
# COMPACT_ATOMS: atom_id res chain seq x y z
N MET A 1 -13.59 -61.28 -30.95
CA MET A 1 -14.29 -60.06 -30.52
C MET A 1 -14.10 -59.92 -29.02
N THR A 2 -13.36 -58.90 -28.60
CA THR A 2 -13.09 -58.48 -27.21
C THR A 2 -12.90 -56.96 -27.21
N PRO A 3 -13.52 -56.20 -26.29
CA PRO A 3 -13.38 -54.73 -26.23
C PRO A 3 -12.44 -54.28 -25.10
N VAL A 4 -11.73 -53.15 -25.29
CA VAL A 4 -11.06 -52.36 -24.22
C VAL A 4 -11.09 -50.88 -24.67
N MET A 5 -12.02 -50.07 -24.15
CA MET A 5 -11.89 -49.12 -23.02
C MET A 5 -10.84 -48.00 -23.20
N THR A 6 -11.33 -46.77 -23.37
CA THR A 6 -10.62 -45.49 -23.30
C THR A 6 -10.84 -44.86 -21.92
N PRO A 7 -9.84 -44.24 -21.26
CA PRO A 7 -10.02 -43.68 -19.93
C PRO A 7 -10.60 -42.25 -19.91
N VAL A 8 -11.35 -42.04 -18.83
CA VAL A 8 -12.10 -40.86 -18.39
C VAL A 8 -11.17 -39.74 -17.90
N ARG A 9 -11.50 -38.46 -18.17
CA ARG A 9 -11.09 -37.33 -17.33
C ARG A 9 -12.33 -36.67 -16.72
N ARG A 10 -12.37 -36.70 -15.39
CA ARG A 10 -13.44 -36.23 -14.51
C ARG A 10 -13.52 -34.70 -14.51
N LEU A 11 -14.72 -34.16 -14.71
CA LEU A 11 -15.10 -32.81 -14.31
C LEU A 11 -15.68 -32.87 -12.89
N ALA A 12 -15.07 -32.15 -11.96
CA ALA A 12 -15.66 -31.71 -10.70
C ALA A 12 -15.53 -30.17 -10.74
N GLY A 13 -16.57 -29.36 -10.68
CA GLY A 13 -17.75 -29.46 -9.83
C GLY A 13 -17.66 -28.30 -8.84
N VAL A 14 -17.97 -27.07 -9.28
CA VAL A 14 -18.05 -25.89 -8.41
C VAL A 14 -19.53 -25.60 -8.20
N THR A 15 -20.06 -26.03 -7.07
CA THR A 15 -21.39 -25.67 -6.58
C THR A 15 -21.34 -24.25 -6.02
N ALA A 16 -22.07 -23.33 -6.66
CA ALA A 16 -22.34 -22.00 -6.14
C ALA A 16 -23.37 -22.09 -5.01
N ALA A 17 -23.03 -21.57 -3.83
CA ALA A 17 -23.97 -21.36 -2.74
C ALA A 17 -24.42 -19.90 -2.73
N LEU A 18 -25.71 -19.66 -3.04
CA LEU A 18 -26.39 -18.41 -2.71
C LEU A 18 -26.71 -18.38 -1.21
N ALA A 19 -26.43 -17.27 -0.53
CA ALA A 19 -27.00 -16.96 0.76
C ALA A 19 -27.47 -15.49 0.79
N ALA A 20 -28.67 -15.31 1.32
CA ALA A 20 -29.56 -14.17 1.15
C ALA A 20 -29.23 -12.95 2.04
N CYS A 21 -29.79 -11.81 1.61
CA CYS A 21 -29.69 -10.49 2.23
C CYS A 21 -30.30 -10.39 3.64
N ALA A 22 -29.64 -9.64 4.52
CA ALA A 22 -30.27 -8.97 5.66
C ALA A 22 -29.74 -7.53 5.73
N ALA A 23 -30.67 -6.57 5.75
CA ALA A 23 -30.42 -5.13 5.79
C ALA A 23 -29.97 -4.67 7.19
N GLY A 24 -28.99 -3.76 7.23
CA GLY A 24 -28.61 -3.06 8.47
C GLY A 24 -27.38 -2.19 8.28
N GLY A 25 -27.56 -0.86 8.28
CA GLY A 25 -26.52 0.14 8.55
C GLY A 25 -25.37 0.25 7.55
N PHE A 26 -25.46 1.18 6.59
CA PHE A 26 -24.33 1.61 5.79
C PHE A 26 -23.35 2.42 6.66
N LEU A 27 -22.42 1.74 7.34
CA LEU A 27 -21.10 2.31 7.56
C LEU A 27 -20.28 2.01 6.31
N ALA A 28 -19.99 3.04 5.53
CA ALA A 28 -19.09 2.95 4.38
C ALA A 28 -17.65 2.72 4.86
N SER A 29 -17.34 1.51 5.32
CA SER A 29 -15.98 1.01 5.43
C SER A 29 -15.51 0.70 4.01
N THR A 30 -14.80 1.67 3.42
CA THR A 30 -14.05 1.38 2.19
C THR A 30 -13.12 0.19 2.46
N PRO A 31 -13.10 -0.85 1.61
CA PRO A 31 -12.14 -1.93 1.78
C PRO A 31 -10.76 -1.32 1.58
N ALA A 32 -9.92 -1.39 2.63
CA ALA A 32 -8.50 -1.14 2.50
C ALA A 32 -7.95 -2.18 1.52
N GLN A 33 -7.83 -1.82 0.25
CA GLN A 33 -7.29 -2.71 -0.78
C GLN A 33 -5.81 -2.94 -0.46
N ALA A 34 -5.50 -4.15 -0.03
CA ALA A 34 -4.15 -4.55 0.35
C ALA A 34 -3.17 -4.29 -0.80
N ALA A 35 -2.14 -3.51 -0.53
CA ALA A 35 -0.92 -3.51 -1.32
C ALA A 35 -0.07 -4.75 -0.94
N GLU A 36 0.79 -5.19 -1.86
CA GLU A 36 1.70 -6.33 -1.65
C GLU A 36 2.45 -6.21 -0.32
N ALA A 37 2.32 -7.21 0.54
CA ALA A 37 3.11 -7.35 1.75
C ALA A 37 4.39 -8.12 1.42
N ALA A 38 5.56 -7.48 1.53
CA ALA A 38 6.85 -8.17 1.43
C ALA A 38 7.15 -8.98 2.72
N PRO A 39 7.99 -10.04 2.65
CA PRO A 39 8.47 -10.73 3.85
C PRO A 39 9.13 -9.77 4.83
N ALA A 40 8.82 -9.91 6.12
CA ALA A 40 9.35 -9.07 7.18
C ALA A 40 10.86 -9.29 7.37
N PRO A 41 11.73 -8.27 7.20
CA PRO A 41 12.96 -8.23 7.98
C PRO A 41 12.55 -8.14 9.45
N ASP A 42 13.01 -9.10 10.25
CA ASP A 42 13.08 -8.99 11.71
C ASP A 42 11.76 -8.55 12.39
N GLY A 43 10.62 -9.18 12.06
CA GLY A 43 9.36 -9.01 12.81
C GLY A 43 8.55 -7.74 12.51
N CYS A 44 8.90 -6.97 11.48
CA CYS A 44 8.10 -5.84 11.01
C CYS A 44 7.66 -5.97 9.54
N THR A 45 6.48 -5.47 9.23
CA THR A 45 5.97 -5.31 7.86
C THR A 45 5.49 -3.87 7.63
N ILE A 46 5.41 -3.49 6.35
CA ILE A 46 4.71 -2.28 5.94
C ILE A 46 3.60 -2.64 4.94
N SER A 47 2.57 -1.81 4.88
CA SER A 47 1.53 -1.84 3.86
C SER A 47 1.33 -0.44 3.30
N MET A 48 1.55 -0.31 1.99
CA MET A 48 1.38 0.93 1.26
C MET A 48 -0.10 1.30 1.14
N ARG A 49 -0.44 2.58 1.29
CA ARG A 49 -1.80 3.09 1.08
C ARG A 49 -1.83 4.03 -0.11
N THR A 50 -2.89 3.93 -0.91
CA THR A 50 -3.10 4.83 -2.05
C THR A 50 -3.14 6.30 -1.58
N PRO A 51 -2.45 7.22 -2.28
CA PRO A 51 -2.52 8.64 -1.95
C PRO A 51 -3.94 9.19 -2.07
N HIS A 52 -4.28 10.18 -1.25
CA HIS A 52 -5.58 10.85 -1.31
C HIS A 52 -5.49 12.29 -0.82
N VAL A 53 -6.44 13.11 -1.25
CA VAL A 53 -6.53 14.52 -0.84
C VAL A 53 -7.04 14.61 0.61
N VAL A 54 -6.35 15.39 1.44
CA VAL A 54 -6.71 15.64 2.86
C VAL A 54 -7.02 17.11 3.14
N GLY A 55 -7.03 17.96 2.11
CA GLY A 55 -7.35 19.37 2.22
C GLY A 55 -6.63 20.19 1.15
N HIS A 56 -6.42 21.48 1.43
CA HIS A 56 -5.70 22.41 0.57
C HIS A 56 -4.66 23.19 1.38
N TYR A 57 -3.64 23.73 0.70
CA TYR A 57 -2.76 24.76 1.24
C TYR A 57 -3.40 26.14 1.10
N ALA A 58 -2.80 27.17 1.70
CA ALA A 58 -3.36 28.53 1.72
C ALA A 58 -3.54 29.16 0.33
N ASP A 59 -2.75 28.72 -0.65
CA ASP A 59 -2.83 29.14 -2.06
C ASP A 59 -3.82 28.30 -2.89
N GLY A 60 -4.58 27.42 -2.24
CA GLY A 60 -5.59 26.59 -2.90
C GLY A 60 -5.04 25.30 -3.51
N THR A 61 -3.73 25.04 -3.53
CA THR A 61 -3.21 23.76 -4.03
C THR A 61 -3.68 22.60 -3.14
N LYS A 62 -4.12 21.48 -3.75
CA LYS A 62 -4.52 20.28 -3.01
C LYS A 62 -3.35 19.74 -2.17
N LYS A 63 -3.67 19.34 -0.94
CA LYS A 63 -2.76 18.65 -0.02
C LYS A 63 -3.03 17.16 -0.11
N VAL A 64 -2.05 16.40 -0.58
CA VAL A 64 -2.12 14.96 -0.79
C VAL A 64 -1.36 14.25 0.31
N ARG A 65 -1.98 13.23 0.90
CA ARG A 65 -1.40 12.37 1.93
C ARG A 65 -0.92 11.05 1.34
N TYR A 66 0.36 10.77 1.57
CA TYR A 66 1.03 9.51 1.23
C TYR A 66 1.29 8.76 2.51
N SER A 67 0.69 7.58 2.70
CA SER A 67 0.70 6.91 4.01
C SER A 67 1.12 5.44 3.95
N VAL A 68 1.81 5.01 5.00
CA VAL A 68 2.30 3.66 5.18
C VAL A 68 1.79 3.16 6.53
N ALA A 69 1.13 2.01 6.55
CA ALA A 69 0.83 1.30 7.79
C ALA A 69 2.01 0.38 8.11
N ALA A 70 2.68 0.61 9.23
CA ALA A 70 3.77 -0.24 9.70
C ALA A 70 3.26 -1.10 10.86
N HIS A 71 3.48 -2.40 10.76
CA HIS A 71 3.21 -3.35 11.83
C HIS A 71 4.54 -3.92 12.33
N CYS A 72 4.73 -4.00 13.63
CA CYS A 72 5.93 -4.58 14.24
C CYS A 72 5.58 -5.30 15.53
N THR A 73 6.34 -6.34 15.84
CA THR A 73 6.39 -6.92 17.19
C THR A 73 7.02 -5.93 18.19
N ALA A 74 6.75 -6.14 19.49
CA ALA A 74 7.31 -5.31 20.55
C ALA A 74 8.85 -5.30 20.53
N GLY A 75 9.46 -4.20 20.98
CA GLY A 75 10.92 -4.05 21.09
C GLY A 75 11.61 -3.54 19.83
N HIS A 76 10.91 -3.46 18.70
CA HIS A 76 11.49 -3.08 17.42
C HIS A 76 11.42 -1.57 17.16
N THR A 77 12.42 -1.06 16.45
CA THR A 77 12.37 0.28 15.83
C THR A 77 12.46 0.12 14.33
N ILE A 78 11.45 0.59 13.60
CA ILE A 78 11.42 0.59 12.14
C ILE A 78 11.73 1.99 11.63
N VAL A 79 12.63 2.10 10.65
CA VAL A 79 12.86 3.32 9.88
C VAL A 79 12.28 3.10 8.50
N ILE A 80 11.37 3.98 8.09
CA ILE A 80 10.67 3.92 6.80
C ILE A 80 11.16 5.11 5.97
N GLU A 81 11.74 4.82 4.82
CA GLU A 81 12.04 5.81 3.77
C GLU A 81 10.94 5.80 2.74
N ASP A 82 10.53 6.99 2.30
CA ASP A 82 9.45 7.22 1.37
C ASP A 82 9.91 8.11 0.21
N ARG A 83 9.48 7.77 -1.01
CA ARG A 83 9.62 8.59 -2.23
C ARG A 83 8.24 8.79 -2.84
N ARG A 84 7.84 10.05 -2.99
CA ARG A 84 6.61 10.48 -3.65
C ARG A 84 6.91 10.76 -5.11
N LEU A 85 6.05 10.27 -5.99
CA LEU A 85 6.26 10.37 -7.42
C LEU A 85 4.96 10.75 -8.12
N GLU A 86 5.11 11.52 -9.18
CA GLU A 86 4.16 11.64 -10.26
C GLU A 86 4.39 10.50 -11.24
N TYR A 87 3.32 10.00 -11.87
CA TYR A 87 3.37 8.94 -12.84
C TYR A 87 3.29 9.49 -14.25
N ASP A 88 4.35 9.25 -15.02
CA ASP A 88 4.36 9.53 -16.45
C ASP A 88 4.07 8.24 -17.22
N ARG A 89 2.99 8.25 -18.00
CA ARG A 89 2.70 7.11 -18.89
C ARG A 89 3.80 6.91 -19.94
N ILE A 90 4.43 8.01 -20.37
CA ILE A 90 5.50 8.03 -21.37
C ILE A 90 6.67 8.79 -20.75
N GLY A 91 7.74 8.09 -20.39
CA GLY A 91 8.93 8.71 -19.81
C GLY A 91 9.28 8.18 -18.43
N HIS A 92 9.87 9.04 -17.60
CA HIS A 92 10.31 8.72 -16.25
C HIS A 92 9.44 9.45 -15.24
N ASN A 93 8.87 8.69 -14.29
CA ASN A 93 8.15 9.24 -13.14
C ASN A 93 8.96 10.32 -12.43
N ASP A 94 8.38 11.52 -12.31
CA ASP A 94 9.01 12.62 -11.60
C ASP A 94 8.98 12.45 -10.07
N ASN A 95 10.11 12.74 -9.43
CA ASN A 95 10.22 12.69 -7.98
C ASN A 95 9.72 14.00 -7.37
N THR A 96 8.58 13.93 -6.68
CA THR A 96 7.92 15.09 -6.07
C THR A 96 8.25 15.24 -4.58
N GLY A 97 9.02 14.31 -4.02
CA GLY A 97 9.63 14.49 -2.72
C GLY A 97 10.08 13.21 -2.02
N PHE A 98 10.91 13.39 -1.00
CA PHE A 98 11.45 12.31 -0.17
C PHE A 98 11.19 12.57 1.32
N GLY A 99 11.15 11.52 2.13
CA GLY A 99 11.14 11.64 3.59
C GLY A 99 11.46 10.34 4.28
N ALA A 100 11.86 10.43 5.55
CA ALA A 100 12.06 9.27 6.40
C ALA A 100 11.42 9.49 7.78
N LYS A 101 10.92 8.42 8.39
CA LYS A 101 10.37 8.43 9.76
C LYS A 101 10.81 7.18 10.51
N ALA A 102 11.14 7.35 11.79
CA ALA A 102 11.43 6.26 12.70
C ALA A 102 10.24 6.04 13.64
N LEU A 103 9.86 4.78 13.86
CA LEU A 103 8.79 4.38 14.76
C LEU A 103 9.32 3.33 15.72
N ARG A 104 9.13 3.56 17.02
CA ARG A 104 9.48 2.60 18.08
C ARG A 104 8.23 1.91 18.58
N PHE A 105 8.21 0.58 18.52
CA PHE A 105 7.12 -0.25 18.98
C PHE A 105 7.46 -0.80 20.37
N ARG A 106 6.88 -0.19 21.42
CA ARG A 106 7.01 -0.70 22.80
C ARG A 106 6.15 -1.94 23.03
N THR A 107 5.03 -2.02 22.32
CA THR A 107 4.14 -3.18 22.23
C THR A 107 3.98 -3.54 20.77
N GLU A 108 3.59 -4.77 20.49
CA GLU A 108 3.17 -5.17 19.16
C GLU A 108 1.97 -4.32 18.70
N GLY A 109 1.92 -3.98 17.42
CA GLY A 109 0.78 -3.29 16.86
C GLY A 109 1.08 -2.65 15.51
N THR A 110 0.11 -1.86 15.04
CA THR A 110 0.17 -1.15 13.76
C THR A 110 0.10 0.35 13.97
N VAL A 111 1.04 1.08 13.39
CA VAL A 111 1.06 2.55 13.37
C VAL A 111 1.02 3.03 11.93
N VAL A 112 0.16 4.00 11.63
CA VAL A 112 0.14 4.65 10.32
C VAL A 112 0.99 5.91 10.38
N VAL A 113 1.97 6.01 9.49
CA VAL A 113 2.72 7.24 9.24
C VAL A 113 2.37 7.81 7.88
N TRP A 114 2.55 9.12 7.74
CA TRP A 114 2.25 9.80 6.50
C TRP A 114 3.14 11.00 6.22
N TRP A 115 3.22 11.35 4.95
CA TRP A 115 3.79 12.58 4.44
C TRP A 115 2.72 13.32 3.67
N ASP A 116 2.53 14.60 4.02
CA ASP A 116 1.65 15.49 3.27
C ASP A 116 2.51 16.26 2.26
N ALA A 117 2.03 16.38 1.03
CA ALA A 117 2.68 17.13 -0.04
C ALA A 117 1.65 17.95 -0.81
N ARG A 118 2.13 18.96 -1.54
CA ARG A 118 1.33 19.60 -2.59
C ARG A 118 1.10 18.59 -3.71
N LEU A 119 -0.11 18.57 -4.27
CA LEU A 119 -0.32 17.92 -5.56
C LEU A 119 0.61 18.60 -6.57
N PRO A 120 1.44 17.85 -7.31
CA PRO A 120 2.14 18.40 -8.47
C PRO A 120 1.12 18.99 -9.45
N ASN A 121 1.55 19.93 -10.29
CA ASN A 121 0.75 20.46 -11.38
C ASN A 121 1.70 20.64 -12.56
N THR A 122 2.05 19.51 -13.13
CA THR A 122 3.12 19.31 -14.10
C THR A 122 2.54 19.11 -15.49
N GLU A 123 1.27 18.69 -15.58
CA GLU A 123 0.57 18.50 -16.84
C GLU A 123 -0.91 18.95 -16.82
N ARG A 124 -1.51 18.98 -18.02
CA ARG A 124 -2.92 19.35 -18.16
C ARG A 124 -3.79 18.12 -17.90
N GLY A 125 -4.54 18.13 -16.81
CA GLY A 125 -5.54 17.11 -16.54
C GLY A 125 -5.58 16.74 -15.06
N ASN A 126 -5.86 15.46 -14.82
CA ASN A 126 -5.64 14.87 -13.51
C ASN A 126 -4.15 14.58 -13.34
N GLU A 127 -3.71 14.65 -12.10
CA GLU A 127 -2.37 14.32 -11.66
C GLU A 127 -2.36 12.88 -11.17
N GLU A 128 -1.59 12.02 -11.84
CA GLU A 128 -1.39 10.64 -11.40
C GLU A 128 -0.24 10.53 -10.40
N VAL A 129 -0.54 10.34 -9.12
CA VAL A 129 0.47 10.27 -8.05
C VAL A 129 0.52 8.93 -7.35
N PHE A 130 1.71 8.52 -6.93
CA PHE A 130 1.94 7.34 -6.11
C PHE A 130 3.16 7.56 -5.20
N HIS A 131 3.42 6.60 -4.32
CA HIS A 131 4.68 6.58 -3.57
C HIS A 131 5.24 5.17 -3.47
N ARG A 132 6.54 5.11 -3.19
CA ARG A 132 7.21 3.87 -2.81
C ARG A 132 7.93 4.06 -1.49
N ALA A 133 7.92 3.02 -0.67
CA ALA A 133 8.64 3.01 0.58
C ALA A 133 9.50 1.76 0.72
N ARG A 134 10.58 1.89 1.49
CA ARG A 134 11.38 0.77 1.98
C ARG A 134 11.65 0.97 3.45
N PHE A 135 11.99 -0.09 4.16
CA PHE A 135 12.22 0.00 5.59
C PHE A 135 13.40 -0.84 6.04
N LYS A 136 13.97 -0.49 7.19
CA LYS A 136 14.91 -1.32 7.92
C LYS A 136 14.51 -1.36 9.38
N VAL A 137 14.89 -2.43 10.06
CA VAL A 137 14.45 -2.68 11.44
C VAL A 137 15.68 -2.72 12.34
N THR A 138 15.53 -2.18 13.55
CA THR A 138 16.48 -2.33 14.65
C THR A 138 15.82 -3.12 15.76
N ALA A 139 16.44 -4.23 16.14
CA ALA A 139 16.02 -5.12 17.24
C ALA A 139 17.25 -5.40 18.11
N ASP A 140 17.10 -5.31 19.43
CA ASP A 140 18.19 -5.62 20.39
C ASP A 140 19.52 -4.90 20.08
N GLY A 141 19.44 -3.67 19.59
CA GLY A 141 20.60 -2.85 19.21
C GLY A 141 21.23 -3.18 17.85
N VAL A 142 20.75 -4.22 17.15
CA VAL A 142 21.22 -4.61 15.82
C VAL A 142 20.28 -4.05 14.75
N THR A 143 20.84 -3.34 13.77
CA THR A 143 20.08 -2.81 12.62
C THR A 143 20.24 -3.71 11.40
N GLY A 144 19.13 -4.21 10.87
CA GLY A 144 19.06 -5.00 9.65
C GLY A 144 19.30 -4.17 8.38
N LYS A 145 19.28 -4.88 7.24
CA LYS A 145 19.37 -4.25 5.91
C LYS A 145 18.05 -3.58 5.53
N TRP A 146 18.11 -2.70 4.53
CA TRP A 146 16.90 -2.18 3.90
C TRP A 146 16.15 -3.30 3.17
N SER A 147 14.83 -3.28 3.26
CA SER A 147 13.94 -4.03 2.40
C SER A 147 14.02 -3.54 0.96
N ASP A 148 13.44 -4.31 0.06
CA ASP A 148 13.10 -3.80 -1.27
C ASP A 148 12.07 -2.67 -1.18
N TRP A 149 12.02 -1.86 -2.25
CA TRP A 149 11.01 -0.82 -2.40
C TRP A 149 9.65 -1.44 -2.69
N GLN A 150 8.66 -1.11 -1.86
CA GLN A 150 7.26 -1.43 -2.07
C GLN A 150 6.53 -0.21 -2.63
N ARG A 151 5.56 -0.42 -3.53
CA ARG A 151 4.85 0.66 -4.24
C ARG A 151 3.38 0.69 -3.84
N SER A 152 2.80 1.88 -3.70
CA SER A 152 1.35 2.06 -3.62
C SER A 152 0.67 1.89 -4.99
N LYS A 153 -0.66 1.83 -4.98
CA LYS A 153 -1.44 2.11 -6.19
C LYS A 153 -1.27 3.57 -6.61
N ILE A 154 -1.49 3.84 -7.89
CA ILE A 154 -1.58 5.19 -8.45
C ILE A 154 -2.95 5.77 -8.10
N ALA A 155 -2.98 7.04 -7.69
CA ALA A 155 -4.19 7.85 -7.56
C ALA A 155 -4.22 8.85 -8.71
N SER A 156 -5.34 8.98 -9.41
CA SER A 156 -5.58 10.06 -10.37
C SER A 156 -6.41 11.13 -9.68
N ILE A 157 -5.86 12.34 -9.52
CA ILE A 157 -6.44 13.44 -8.73
C ILE A 157 -6.62 14.64 -9.65
N ALA A 158 -7.84 15.15 -9.78
CA ALA A 158 -8.08 16.37 -10.55
C ALA A 158 -7.29 17.56 -9.95
N ASN A 159 -6.67 18.36 -10.81
CA ASN A 159 -6.08 19.65 -10.45
C ASN A 159 -7.12 20.63 -9.87
#